data_AF-A0AAV2KAA0-F1
#
_entry.id   AF-A0AAV2KAA0-F1
#
_cell.length_a   1.000
_cell.length_b   1.000
_cell.length_c   1.000
_cell.angle_alpha   90.00
_cell.angle_beta   90.00
_cell.angle_gamma   90.00
#
_symmetry.space_group_name_H-M   'P 1'
#
loop_
_entity.id
_entity.type
_entity.pdbx_description
1 polymer ?
#
loop_
_entity_poly.entity_id
_entity_poly.type
_entity_poly.pdbx_seq_one_letter_code
_entity_poly.pdbx_strand_id
1 'polypeptide(L)'
;MAEKRRSPCALSVKAHAFSVEALIGEKRRRSSGEEAPSPGLCELSPAPRASCASERSEDCSDGSPESEDVLLESPQPSLPCPGPGSGAGGAEDARVDLQGSDLWKRFHEIGTEMIITKAGRRMFPAMRVKITGLDPHQQYYIAMDIIPVDNKRYRYVYHSSKWMVAGNADSPVPPRVYIHPDSPASGETWMRQVVSFDKLKLTNNELDDQGHIILHSMHKYQPRVHVIRKECGEELSPVRAIPSGEGTRTFSFPETVFTTVTAYQNQQITRLKIDRNPFAKGFRDSGRNR
;
A
#
# COMPACT_ATOMS: atom_id res chain seq x y z
N MET A 1 59.63 -29.83 -34.43
CA MET A 1 58.99 -30.68 -33.39
C MET A 1 58.73 -29.83 -32.14
N ALA A 2 57.84 -30.29 -31.25
CA ALA A 2 57.47 -29.70 -29.95
C ALA A 2 56.53 -28.46 -29.97
N GLU A 3 55.24 -28.70 -30.25
CA GLU A 3 54.16 -27.86 -29.71
C GLU A 3 53.77 -28.36 -28.30
N LYS A 4 53.66 -27.44 -27.34
CA LYS A 4 53.26 -27.75 -25.95
C LYS A 4 51.78 -27.45 -25.74
N ARG A 5 50.93 -28.46 -25.95
CA ARG A 5 49.46 -28.36 -25.77
C ARG A 5 49.11 -27.91 -24.33
N ARG A 6 48.24 -26.92 -24.20
CA ARG A 6 47.54 -26.59 -22.95
C ARG A 6 46.21 -27.35 -22.87
N SER A 7 45.91 -27.89 -21.69
CA SER A 7 44.65 -28.60 -21.41
C SER A 7 43.43 -27.65 -21.43
N PRO A 8 42.24 -28.11 -21.84
CA PRO A 8 41.02 -27.31 -21.69
C PRO A 8 40.64 -27.17 -20.22
N CYS A 9 40.29 -25.95 -19.80
CA CYS A 9 39.88 -25.65 -18.44
C CYS A 9 38.45 -26.14 -18.19
N ALA A 10 38.22 -26.86 -17.08
CA ALA A 10 36.89 -27.32 -16.69
C ALA A 10 36.02 -26.13 -16.26
N LEU A 11 34.94 -25.85 -17.02
CA LEU A 11 33.99 -24.80 -16.66
C LEU A 11 33.04 -25.25 -15.54
N SER A 12 32.77 -24.31 -14.63
CA SER A 12 31.99 -24.56 -13.41
C SER A 12 30.53 -24.94 -13.70
N VAL A 13 30.00 -25.88 -12.92
CA VAL A 13 28.63 -26.43 -12.99
C VAL A 13 27.52 -25.39 -12.74
N LYS A 14 27.87 -24.11 -12.46
CA LYS A 14 26.92 -23.02 -12.20
C LYS A 14 26.32 -22.34 -13.44
N ALA A 15 26.72 -22.73 -14.65
CA ALA A 15 26.32 -22.05 -15.89
C ALA A 15 25.07 -22.61 -16.61
N HIS A 16 24.40 -23.63 -16.07
CA HIS A 16 23.29 -24.32 -16.77
C HIS A 16 21.87 -23.78 -16.47
N ALA A 17 21.75 -22.73 -15.65
CA ALA A 17 20.46 -22.18 -15.20
C ALA A 17 19.75 -21.23 -16.19
N PHE A 18 20.30 -21.04 -17.40
CA PHE A 18 19.81 -20.06 -18.39
C PHE A 18 19.68 -20.63 -19.82
N SER A 19 19.61 -21.96 -19.98
CA SER A 19 19.28 -22.59 -21.27
C SER A 19 17.76 -22.74 -21.46
N VAL A 20 17.28 -22.56 -22.70
CA VAL A 20 15.85 -22.55 -23.05
C VAL A 20 15.17 -23.91 -22.80
N GLU A 21 15.94 -25.01 -22.83
CA GLU A 21 15.45 -26.35 -22.52
C GLU A 21 14.92 -26.49 -21.09
N ALA A 22 15.39 -25.67 -20.14
CA ALA A 22 14.87 -25.66 -18.77
C ALA A 22 13.47 -25.02 -18.63
N LEU A 23 12.96 -24.35 -19.68
CA LEU A 23 11.61 -23.74 -19.69
C LEU A 23 10.54 -24.56 -20.41
N ILE A 24 10.91 -25.63 -21.13
CA ILE A 24 9.97 -26.49 -21.86
C ILE A 24 9.86 -27.81 -21.11
N GLY A 25 9.00 -27.84 -20.08
CA GLY A 25 8.89 -28.97 -19.16
C GLY A 25 8.55 -30.29 -19.86
N GLU A 26 9.31 -31.34 -19.55
CA GLU A 26 9.07 -32.70 -20.05
C GLU A 26 7.69 -33.23 -19.64
N LYS A 27 6.91 -33.63 -20.64
CA LYS A 27 5.57 -34.16 -20.49
C LYS A 27 5.62 -35.68 -20.36
N ARG A 28 5.76 -36.22 -19.14
CA ARG A 28 5.61 -37.68 -18.90
C ARG A 28 4.19 -38.08 -18.46
N ARG A 29 3.79 -39.27 -18.92
CA ARG A 29 2.42 -39.81 -18.90
C ARG A 29 2.11 -40.63 -17.62
N ARG A 30 0.81 -40.88 -17.39
CA ARG A 30 0.22 -41.58 -16.22
C ARG A 30 0.31 -43.11 -16.27
N SER A 31 0.32 -43.72 -15.08
CA SER A 31 -0.22 -45.04 -14.69
C SER A 31 -0.03 -45.21 -13.16
N SER A 32 -0.86 -45.78 -12.29
CA SER A 32 -2.28 -46.19 -12.17
C SER A 32 -2.34 -47.21 -11.00
N GLY A 33 -3.42 -47.25 -10.21
CA GLY A 33 -3.63 -48.15 -9.04
C GLY A 33 -3.62 -47.37 -7.70
N GLU A 34 -4.76 -47.06 -7.07
CA GLU A 34 -5.68 -47.91 -6.24
C GLU A 34 -5.14 -48.12 -4.80
N GLU A 35 -5.92 -48.03 -3.71
CA GLU A 35 -7.39 -48.14 -3.54
C GLU A 35 -7.93 -47.26 -2.37
N ALA A 36 -9.25 -47.21 -2.15
CA ALA A 36 -9.95 -46.50 -1.05
C ALA A 36 -10.50 -47.54 0.00
N PRO A 37 -11.49 -47.32 0.93
CA PRO A 37 -12.61 -46.37 0.93
C PRO A 37 -13.00 -45.69 2.28
N SER A 38 -14.03 -44.83 2.23
CA SER A 38 -14.88 -44.36 3.35
C SER A 38 -16.11 -45.30 3.54
N PRO A 39 -16.95 -45.22 4.59
CA PRO A 39 -17.92 -44.11 4.85
C PRO A 39 -18.04 -43.76 6.37
N GLY A 40 -18.94 -42.91 6.90
CA GLY A 40 -20.23 -42.40 6.44
C GLY A 40 -20.80 -41.27 7.33
N LEU A 41 -22.12 -41.04 7.28
CA LEU A 41 -22.79 -39.76 7.58
C LEU A 41 -23.72 -39.75 8.82
N CYS A 42 -24.20 -38.54 9.17
CA CYS A 42 -25.45 -38.17 9.88
C CYS A 42 -25.46 -37.85 11.40
N GLU A 43 -25.84 -36.58 11.65
CA GLU A 43 -26.75 -36.00 12.67
C GLU A 43 -26.92 -36.60 14.08
N LEU A 44 -26.89 -35.72 15.11
CA LEU A 44 -28.12 -35.23 15.81
C LEU A 44 -27.79 -34.30 17.01
N SER A 45 -28.63 -33.28 17.20
CA SER A 45 -28.90 -32.57 18.49
C SER A 45 -30.17 -33.19 19.11
N PRO A 46 -30.53 -33.03 20.42
CA PRO A 46 -30.53 -31.76 21.18
C PRO A 46 -30.28 -31.85 22.71
N ALA A 47 -30.50 -30.72 23.40
CA ALA A 47 -30.38 -30.54 24.85
C ALA A 47 -31.61 -31.01 25.67
N PRO A 48 -31.51 -31.07 27.01
CA PRO A 48 -32.65 -30.95 27.92
C PRO A 48 -32.59 -29.74 28.89
N ARG A 49 -33.76 -29.38 29.42
CA ARG A 49 -34.04 -28.29 30.39
C ARG A 49 -34.20 -28.83 31.83
N ALA A 50 -33.92 -28.00 32.84
CA ALA A 50 -34.49 -28.00 34.20
C ALA A 50 -33.84 -26.87 35.04
N SER A 51 -34.42 -26.19 36.04
CA SER A 51 -35.82 -25.97 36.44
C SER A 51 -35.93 -24.72 37.34
N CYS A 52 -36.92 -23.88 37.05
CA CYS A 52 -37.88 -23.21 37.95
C CYS A 52 -37.60 -23.00 39.46
N ALA A 53 -37.71 -21.74 39.92
CA ALA A 53 -38.42 -21.32 41.14
C ALA A 53 -38.76 -19.82 41.06
N SER A 54 -39.86 -19.37 41.68
CA SER A 54 -40.28 -17.95 41.73
C SER A 54 -40.73 -17.57 43.13
N GLU A 55 -40.51 -16.31 43.54
CA GLU A 55 -41.31 -15.68 44.61
C GLU A 55 -41.68 -14.22 44.24
N ARG A 56 -42.85 -13.80 44.75
CA ARG A 56 -43.45 -12.44 44.67
C ARG A 56 -42.84 -11.55 45.80
N SER A 57 -43.19 -10.29 46.07
CA SER A 57 -44.40 -9.48 45.78
C SER A 57 -44.13 -7.99 46.01
N GLU A 58 -44.90 -7.12 45.32
CA GLU A 58 -45.65 -5.92 45.80
C GLU A 58 -44.95 -4.93 46.78
N ASP A 59 -45.01 -3.59 46.61
CA ASP A 59 -46.23 -2.75 46.62
C ASP A 59 -46.06 -1.35 45.96
N CYS A 60 -47.12 -0.52 45.95
CA CYS A 60 -47.23 0.84 45.37
C CYS A 60 -46.87 1.95 46.41
N SER A 61 -47.18 3.26 46.29
CA SER A 61 -47.93 4.09 45.32
C SER A 61 -47.43 5.56 45.39
N ASP A 62 -47.32 6.30 44.28
CA ASP A 62 -48.20 7.41 43.84
C ASP A 62 -48.07 8.77 44.58
N GLY A 63 -48.31 9.89 43.86
CA GLY A 63 -48.51 11.23 44.44
C GLY A 63 -47.44 12.31 44.15
N SER A 64 -47.75 13.21 43.21
CA SER A 64 -47.23 14.60 43.12
C SER A 64 -48.44 15.56 43.38
N PRO A 65 -48.43 16.92 43.17
CA PRO A 65 -47.37 17.86 42.74
C PRO A 65 -47.41 19.27 43.45
N GLU A 66 -46.75 20.29 42.83
CA GLU A 66 -47.01 21.77 42.95
C GLU A 66 -46.68 22.51 44.29
N SER A 67 -46.43 23.84 44.38
CA SER A 67 -45.98 24.94 43.48
C SER A 67 -45.75 26.21 44.37
N GLU A 68 -44.66 27.01 44.31
CA GLU A 68 -44.38 28.22 43.49
C GLU A 68 -43.37 29.12 44.25
N ASP A 69 -42.74 30.15 43.63
CA ASP A 69 -42.44 31.50 44.21
C ASP A 69 -41.49 32.42 43.35
N VAL A 70 -42.12 33.35 42.60
CA VAL A 70 -41.87 34.81 42.42
C VAL A 70 -40.50 35.51 42.09
N LEU A 71 -40.54 36.25 40.95
CA LEU A 71 -40.13 37.67 40.66
C LEU A 71 -38.73 38.12 40.15
N LEU A 72 -38.77 38.61 38.89
CA LEU A 72 -38.37 39.95 38.36
C LEU A 72 -36.94 40.38 37.94
N GLU A 73 -36.96 41.02 36.75
CA GLU A 73 -36.21 42.21 36.27
C GLU A 73 -34.94 42.07 35.39
N SER A 74 -34.80 42.99 34.43
CA SER A 74 -33.72 43.11 33.42
C SER A 74 -33.08 44.49 33.51
N PRO A 75 -31.78 44.65 33.19
CA PRO A 75 -31.45 45.51 32.02
C PRO A 75 -30.15 45.17 31.26
N GLN A 76 -30.08 45.58 29.98
CA GLN A 76 -28.84 45.89 29.23
C GLN A 76 -28.46 47.39 29.45
N PRO A 77 -27.23 47.90 29.19
CA PRO A 77 -26.26 47.46 28.16
C PRO A 77 -24.74 47.57 28.51
N SER A 78 -23.86 47.06 27.62
CA SER A 78 -22.56 47.70 27.27
C SER A 78 -21.74 46.95 26.19
N LEU A 79 -21.02 47.74 25.38
CA LEU A 79 -19.84 47.41 24.55
C LEU A 79 -18.86 48.60 24.75
N PRO A 80 -17.57 48.55 24.35
CA PRO A 80 -16.77 47.42 23.87
C PRO A 80 -15.44 47.23 24.64
N CYS A 81 -14.74 46.11 24.42
CA CYS A 81 -13.26 46.08 24.46
C CYS A 81 -12.72 45.08 23.42
N PRO A 82 -11.55 45.35 22.78
CA PRO A 82 -11.10 44.55 21.65
C PRO A 82 -10.43 43.26 22.14
N GLY A 83 -10.90 42.10 21.67
CA GLY A 83 -10.18 40.85 21.85
C GLY A 83 -8.80 40.92 21.15
N PRO A 84 -7.71 40.47 21.81
CA PRO A 84 -6.40 40.47 21.18
C PRO A 84 -6.37 39.46 20.04
N GLY A 85 -6.26 39.98 18.81
CA GLY A 85 -5.92 39.21 17.63
C GLY A 85 -6.87 38.06 17.29
N SER A 86 -7.77 38.31 16.33
CA SER A 86 -7.98 37.29 15.30
C SER A 86 -6.65 37.04 14.59
N GLY A 87 -5.82 36.18 15.18
CA GLY A 87 -4.89 35.37 14.44
C GLY A 87 -5.71 34.49 13.51
N ALA A 88 -6.07 35.05 12.36
CA ALA A 88 -6.46 34.27 11.21
C ALA A 88 -5.21 33.50 10.77
N GLY A 89 -4.90 32.42 11.50
CA GLY A 89 -4.01 31.36 11.08
C GLY A 89 -4.65 30.72 9.86
N GLY A 90 -4.43 31.34 8.70
CA GLY A 90 -4.93 30.86 7.43
C GLY A 90 -4.50 29.42 7.30
N ALA A 91 -5.47 28.53 7.10
CA ALA A 91 -5.23 27.09 7.06
C ALA A 91 -4.04 26.80 6.14
N GLU A 92 -2.95 26.29 6.72
CA GLU A 92 -1.71 26.02 5.99
C GLU A 92 -1.95 24.89 5.01
N ASP A 93 -2.37 25.27 3.80
CA ASP A 93 -2.80 24.32 2.81
C ASP A 93 -1.62 23.74 2.06
N ALA A 94 -0.88 22.87 2.76
CA ALA A 94 0.23 22.12 2.21
C ALA A 94 -0.20 21.42 0.91
N ARG A 95 0.53 21.68 -0.17
CA ARG A 95 0.29 21.13 -1.51
C ARG A 95 1.41 20.19 -1.89
N VAL A 96 1.05 19.12 -2.59
CA VAL A 96 1.98 18.06 -3.02
C VAL A 96 1.77 17.81 -4.51
N ASP A 97 2.78 18.11 -5.32
CA ASP A 97 2.75 17.97 -6.78
C ASP A 97 3.57 16.76 -7.25
N LEU A 98 2.93 15.80 -7.92
CA LEU A 98 3.57 14.62 -8.51
C LEU A 98 4.56 15.01 -9.63
N GLN A 99 5.84 14.73 -9.42
CA GLN A 99 6.90 15.01 -10.38
C GLN A 99 7.03 13.91 -11.43
N GLY A 100 7.06 14.29 -12.71
CA GLY A 100 7.07 13.34 -13.82
C GLY A 100 5.71 12.69 -14.09
N SER A 101 4.61 13.40 -13.79
CA SER A 101 3.23 12.94 -14.02
C SER A 101 2.95 12.48 -15.46
N ASP A 102 3.58 13.07 -16.49
CA ASP A 102 3.46 12.62 -17.88
C ASP A 102 3.98 11.19 -18.12
N LEU A 103 4.97 10.75 -17.35
CA LEU A 103 5.46 9.38 -17.42
C LEU A 103 4.49 8.44 -16.71
N TRP A 104 3.92 8.85 -15.57
CA TRP A 104 2.90 8.10 -14.86
C TRP A 104 1.63 7.92 -15.70
N LYS A 105 1.11 8.99 -16.32
CA LYS A 105 -0.05 8.95 -17.23
C LYS A 105 0.14 7.93 -18.37
N ARG A 106 1.31 7.92 -19.02
CA ARG A 106 1.65 6.93 -20.06
C ARG A 106 1.69 5.48 -19.56
N PHE A 107 2.08 5.24 -18.30
CA PHE A 107 1.97 3.90 -17.71
C PHE A 107 0.51 3.58 -17.35
N HIS A 108 -0.24 4.56 -16.85
CA HIS A 108 -1.64 4.42 -16.44
C HIS A 108 -2.57 4.09 -17.62
N GLU A 109 -2.39 4.76 -18.77
CA GLU A 109 -3.10 4.52 -20.04
C GLU A 109 -3.02 3.06 -20.50
N ILE A 110 -1.89 2.38 -20.24
CA ILE A 110 -1.64 0.98 -20.60
C ILE A 110 -2.06 0.01 -19.48
N GLY A 111 -2.22 0.53 -18.25
CA GLY A 111 -2.41 -0.21 -17.02
C GLY A 111 -1.08 -0.51 -16.32
N THR A 112 -0.64 0.37 -15.43
CA THR A 112 0.65 0.29 -14.73
C THR A 112 0.84 -1.05 -14.02
N GLU A 113 1.94 -1.76 -14.30
CA GLU A 113 2.33 -2.96 -13.54
C GLU A 113 3.60 -2.72 -12.71
N MET A 114 3.63 -3.23 -11.48
CA MET A 114 4.80 -3.22 -10.59
C MET A 114 5.22 -4.64 -10.21
N ILE A 115 6.52 -4.95 -10.37
CA ILE A 115 7.09 -6.22 -9.96
C ILE A 115 7.24 -6.25 -8.43
N ILE A 116 6.78 -7.32 -7.79
CA ILE A 116 7.06 -7.64 -6.38
C ILE A 116 7.94 -8.90 -6.28
N THR A 117 8.86 -8.94 -5.32
CA THR A 117 9.78 -10.08 -5.11
C THR A 117 10.05 -10.31 -3.63
N LYS A 118 10.43 -11.54 -3.24
CA LYS A 118 10.71 -11.91 -1.84
C LYS A 118 11.75 -11.00 -1.15
N ALA A 119 12.75 -10.52 -1.89
CA ALA A 119 13.83 -9.64 -1.39
C ALA A 119 13.51 -8.13 -1.46
N GLY A 120 12.29 -7.78 -1.90
CA GLY A 120 11.87 -6.41 -2.15
C GLY A 120 12.36 -5.84 -3.49
N ARG A 121 11.46 -5.23 -4.25
CA ARG A 121 11.73 -4.61 -5.57
C ARG A 121 11.35 -3.13 -5.57
N ARG A 122 12.24 -2.27 -6.07
CA ARG A 122 11.97 -0.83 -6.22
C ARG A 122 10.90 -0.57 -7.28
N MET A 123 10.06 0.43 -7.02
CA MET A 123 9.06 0.91 -7.99
C MET A 123 9.72 1.57 -9.21
N PHE A 124 9.08 1.47 -10.37
CA PHE A 124 9.42 2.30 -11.53
C PHE A 124 8.13 2.65 -12.32
N PRO A 125 7.81 3.94 -12.56
CA PRO A 125 8.53 5.12 -12.11
C PRO A 125 8.62 5.19 -10.57
N ALA A 126 9.63 5.90 -10.06
CA ALA A 126 9.69 6.17 -8.63
C ALA A 126 8.66 7.25 -8.28
N MET A 127 8.01 7.12 -7.12
CA MET A 127 7.18 8.21 -6.59
C MET A 127 8.10 9.37 -6.20
N ARG A 128 7.86 10.54 -6.78
CA ARG A 128 8.62 11.77 -6.55
C ARG A 128 7.63 12.92 -6.43
N VAL A 129 7.74 13.73 -5.39
CA VAL A 129 6.80 14.82 -5.12
C VAL A 129 7.52 16.10 -4.77
N LYS A 130 6.96 17.24 -5.18
CA LYS A 130 7.36 18.56 -4.71
C LYS A 130 6.33 19.00 -3.68
N ILE A 131 6.78 19.42 -2.50
CA ILE A 131 5.91 19.86 -1.40
C ILE A 131 6.03 21.39 -1.30
N THR A 132 4.93 22.08 -1.09
CA THR A 132 4.87 23.55 -0.87
C THR A 132 3.79 23.88 0.17
N GLY A 133 3.84 25.07 0.78
CA GLY A 133 2.83 25.49 1.76
C GLY A 133 2.94 24.82 3.14
N LEU A 134 4.17 24.50 3.58
CA LEU A 134 4.48 24.11 4.96
C LEU A 134 5.02 25.32 5.72
N ASP A 135 4.83 25.37 7.05
CA ASP A 135 5.57 26.28 7.91
C ASP A 135 7.09 25.97 7.81
N PRO A 136 7.94 26.94 7.41
CA PRO A 136 9.39 26.77 7.35
C PRO A 136 10.03 26.27 8.66
N HIS A 137 9.48 26.65 9.82
CA HIS A 137 10.05 26.42 11.15
C HIS A 137 9.52 25.13 11.81
N GLN A 138 8.31 24.70 11.47
CA GLN A 138 7.71 23.47 11.97
C GLN A 138 8.41 22.21 11.44
N GLN A 139 8.47 21.17 12.27
CA GLN A 139 8.98 19.85 11.90
C GLN A 139 7.86 18.97 11.32
N TYR A 140 8.17 18.23 10.26
CA TYR A 140 7.27 17.30 9.60
C TYR A 140 7.96 15.96 9.32
N TYR A 141 7.18 14.88 9.40
CA TYR A 141 7.52 13.59 8.80
C TYR A 141 6.84 13.46 7.44
N ILE A 142 7.56 12.90 6.47
CA ILE A 142 7.02 12.55 5.16
C ILE A 142 7.01 11.03 5.04
N ALA A 143 5.85 10.46 4.75
CA ALA A 143 5.67 9.02 4.66
C ALA A 143 4.87 8.64 3.40
N MET A 144 4.94 7.36 3.02
CA MET A 144 4.13 6.80 1.94
C MET A 144 3.53 5.46 2.38
N ASP A 145 2.23 5.31 2.18
CA ASP A 145 1.55 4.01 2.28
C ASP A 145 1.00 3.58 0.91
N ILE A 146 0.52 2.34 0.86
CA ILE A 146 -0.05 1.74 -0.35
C ILE A 146 -1.30 0.96 0.07
N ILE A 147 -2.47 1.45 -0.33
CA ILE A 147 -3.77 0.83 0.02
C ILE A 147 -4.34 0.05 -1.17
N PRO A 148 -5.10 -1.04 -0.94
CA PRO A 148 -5.83 -1.72 -2.00
C PRO A 148 -6.91 -0.80 -2.59
N VAL A 149 -7.09 -0.86 -3.91
CA VAL A 149 -8.13 -0.08 -4.62
C VAL A 149 -9.50 -0.75 -4.51
N ASP A 150 -9.53 -2.09 -4.52
CA ASP A 150 -10.74 -2.89 -4.39
C ASP A 150 -10.45 -4.24 -3.72
N ASN A 151 -11.52 -4.94 -3.33
CA ASN A 151 -11.47 -6.29 -2.78
C ASN A 151 -11.57 -7.34 -3.91
N LYS A 152 -10.75 -7.21 -4.95
CA LYS A 152 -10.76 -8.10 -6.13
C LYS A 152 -9.37 -8.58 -6.51
N ARG A 153 -9.28 -9.88 -6.83
CA ARG A 153 -8.12 -10.48 -7.46
C ARG A 153 -8.31 -10.50 -8.97
N TYR A 154 -7.24 -10.15 -9.69
CA TYR A 154 -7.25 -9.99 -11.14
C TYR A 154 -6.51 -11.11 -11.87
N ARG A 155 -6.79 -11.25 -13.17
CA ARG A 155 -6.01 -12.04 -14.12
C ARG A 155 -5.83 -11.28 -15.43
N TYR A 156 -4.68 -11.41 -16.06
CA TYR A 156 -4.47 -10.88 -17.41
C TYR A 156 -4.90 -11.92 -18.46
N VAL A 157 -5.59 -11.47 -19.51
CA VAL A 157 -6.14 -12.32 -20.55
C VAL A 157 -5.47 -11.97 -21.88
N TYR A 158 -4.49 -12.78 -22.25
CA TYR A 158 -3.55 -12.51 -23.34
C TYR A 158 -4.23 -12.31 -24.71
N HIS A 159 -5.18 -13.17 -25.08
CA HIS A 159 -5.85 -13.12 -26.39
C HIS A 159 -6.71 -11.87 -26.59
N SER A 160 -7.16 -11.21 -25.50
CA SER A 160 -7.90 -9.94 -25.55
C SER A 160 -7.07 -8.75 -25.04
N SER A 161 -5.83 -8.98 -24.60
CA SER A 161 -4.91 -8.02 -23.98
C SER A 161 -5.56 -7.17 -22.88
N LYS A 162 -6.37 -7.81 -22.02
CA LYS A 162 -7.18 -7.13 -21.00
C LYS A 162 -7.05 -7.76 -19.61
N TRP A 163 -7.10 -6.91 -18.60
CA TRP A 163 -7.29 -7.32 -17.21
C TRP A 163 -8.74 -7.69 -16.95
N MET A 164 -8.99 -8.85 -16.34
CA MET A 164 -10.32 -9.30 -15.91
C MET A 164 -10.30 -9.68 -14.44
N VAL A 165 -11.45 -9.59 -13.77
CA VAL A 165 -11.62 -10.09 -12.39
C VAL A 165 -11.56 -11.61 -12.42
N ALA A 166 -10.83 -12.19 -11.46
CA ALA A 166 -10.68 -13.63 -11.26
C ALA A 166 -11.46 -14.12 -10.02
N GLY A 167 -11.62 -13.26 -9.00
CA GLY A 167 -12.35 -13.57 -7.77
C GLY A 167 -12.22 -12.44 -6.74
N ASN A 168 -12.56 -12.72 -5.49
CA ASN A 168 -12.30 -11.88 -4.32
C ASN A 168 -10.79 -11.69 -4.09
N ALA A 169 -10.39 -10.66 -3.34
CA ALA A 169 -8.99 -10.49 -2.97
C ALA A 169 -8.54 -11.53 -1.94
N ASP A 170 -7.23 -11.74 -1.88
CA ASP A 170 -6.57 -12.49 -0.81
C ASP A 170 -6.63 -11.67 0.51
N SER A 171 -6.52 -12.33 1.67
CA SER A 171 -6.66 -11.69 3.00
C SER A 171 -5.77 -10.45 3.19
N PRO A 172 -6.25 -9.35 3.80
CA PRO A 172 -5.48 -8.13 3.93
C PRO A 172 -4.23 -8.34 4.79
N VAL A 173 -3.08 -7.90 4.29
CA VAL A 173 -1.81 -7.90 5.03
C VAL A 173 -1.78 -6.75 6.05
N PRO A 174 -1.02 -6.87 7.16
CA PRO A 174 -0.83 -5.78 8.11
C PRO A 174 -0.32 -4.51 7.41
N PRO A 175 -0.90 -3.32 7.70
CA PRO A 175 -0.50 -2.09 7.04
C PRO A 175 0.95 -1.76 7.35
N ARG A 176 1.70 -1.32 6.33
CA ARG A 176 3.09 -0.89 6.46
C ARG A 176 3.29 0.47 5.84
N VAL A 177 4.07 1.29 6.54
CA VAL A 177 4.36 2.67 6.19
C VAL A 177 5.84 2.79 5.87
N TYR A 178 6.15 3.34 4.70
CA TYR A 178 7.51 3.77 4.39
C TYR A 178 7.69 5.22 4.87
N ILE A 179 8.45 5.43 5.93
CA ILE A 179 8.87 6.77 6.38
C ILE A 179 10.09 7.20 5.53
N HIS A 180 10.07 8.40 4.98
CA HIS A 180 11.19 8.93 4.21
C HIS A 180 12.42 9.09 5.13
N PRO A 181 13.63 8.64 4.73
CA PRO A 181 14.79 8.56 5.61
C PRO A 181 15.25 9.91 6.17
N ASP A 182 14.93 11.01 5.48
CA ASP A 182 15.25 12.37 5.91
C ASP A 182 14.21 12.91 6.93
N SER A 183 13.27 12.09 7.40
CA SER A 183 12.27 12.48 8.42
C SER A 183 12.77 12.22 9.85
N PRO A 184 12.45 13.08 10.83
CA PRO A 184 11.76 14.37 10.68
C PRO A 184 12.71 15.47 10.17
N ALA A 185 12.17 16.42 9.41
CA ALA A 185 12.88 17.63 9.00
C ALA A 185 11.94 18.85 8.97
N SER A 186 12.52 20.06 8.89
CA SER A 186 11.76 21.31 8.82
C SER A 186 10.98 21.45 7.52
N GLY A 187 9.86 22.18 7.54
CA GLY A 187 9.10 22.50 6.33
C GLY A 187 9.96 23.21 5.28
N GLU A 188 10.89 24.08 5.68
CA GLU A 188 11.85 24.71 4.76
C GLU A 188 12.71 23.68 4.03
N THR A 189 13.17 22.64 4.73
CA THR A 189 13.99 21.56 4.17
C THR A 189 13.19 20.72 3.17
N TRP A 190 11.94 20.39 3.51
CA TRP A 190 11.04 19.63 2.62
C TRP A 190 10.63 20.40 1.36
N MET A 191 10.44 21.73 1.46
CA MET A 191 10.09 22.57 0.31
C MET A 191 11.29 22.90 -0.59
N ARG A 192 12.53 22.71 -0.11
CA ARG A 192 13.77 23.06 -0.83
C ARG A 192 13.98 22.24 -2.10
N GLN A 193 13.55 20.98 -2.13
CA GLN A 193 13.81 20.05 -3.23
C GLN A 193 12.70 19.00 -3.41
N VAL A 194 12.77 18.24 -4.51
CA VAL A 194 11.84 17.14 -4.79
C VAL A 194 12.15 15.94 -3.89
N VAL A 195 11.17 15.53 -3.08
CA VAL A 195 11.21 14.33 -2.24
C VAL A 195 11.09 13.07 -3.10
N SER A 196 11.86 12.03 -2.79
CA SER A 196 12.00 10.82 -3.63
C SER A 196 11.84 9.54 -2.83
N PHE A 197 10.89 8.69 -3.24
CA PHE A 197 10.68 7.36 -2.68
C PHE A 197 11.38 6.26 -3.50
N ASP A 198 12.54 6.54 -4.11
CA ASP A 198 13.27 5.59 -4.97
C ASP A 198 13.90 4.42 -4.21
N LYS A 199 14.11 4.57 -2.90
CA LYS A 199 14.62 3.53 -1.99
C LYS A 199 13.51 2.57 -1.53
N LEU A 200 12.24 2.94 -1.68
CA LEU A 200 11.08 2.13 -1.30
C LEU A 200 11.04 0.83 -2.11
N LYS A 201 10.74 -0.28 -1.44
CA LYS A 201 10.63 -1.61 -2.04
C LYS A 201 9.30 -2.27 -1.72
N LEU A 202 8.79 -3.00 -2.71
CA LEU A 202 7.59 -3.82 -2.64
C LEU A 202 7.97 -5.31 -2.56
N THR A 203 7.37 -6.06 -1.63
CA THR A 203 7.62 -7.49 -1.43
C THR A 203 6.33 -8.30 -1.45
N ASN A 204 6.42 -9.59 -1.79
CA ASN A 204 5.35 -10.58 -1.62
C ASN A 204 5.59 -11.51 -0.43
N ASN A 205 6.57 -11.20 0.43
CA ASN A 205 6.86 -11.96 1.64
C ASN A 205 6.05 -11.39 2.81
N GLU A 206 5.02 -12.10 3.26
CA GLU A 206 4.21 -11.69 4.42
C GLU A 206 5.02 -11.61 5.73
N LEU A 207 6.14 -12.37 5.79
CA LEU A 207 7.06 -12.45 6.92
C LEU A 207 8.33 -11.59 6.69
N ASP A 208 8.20 -10.45 6.01
CA ASP A 208 9.32 -9.54 5.75
C ASP A 208 9.75 -8.78 7.01
N ASP A 209 10.99 -8.94 7.44
CA ASP A 209 11.58 -8.27 8.61
C ASP A 209 12.26 -6.93 8.28
N GLN A 210 12.52 -6.67 6.99
CA GLN A 210 13.26 -5.50 6.49
C GLN A 210 12.43 -4.21 6.42
N GLY A 211 11.16 -4.25 6.81
CA GLY A 211 10.25 -3.10 6.71
C GLY A 211 9.84 -2.74 5.28
N HIS A 212 9.96 -3.66 4.32
CA HIS A 212 9.42 -3.45 2.98
C HIS A 212 7.88 -3.43 3.01
N ILE A 213 7.26 -2.74 2.03
CA ILE A 213 5.80 -2.77 1.89
C ILE A 213 5.39 -4.12 1.29
N ILE A 214 4.61 -4.89 2.05
CA ILE A 214 4.07 -6.18 1.65
C ILE A 214 2.82 -5.94 0.81
N LEU A 215 2.73 -6.59 -0.34
CA LEU A 215 1.56 -6.55 -1.22
C LEU A 215 1.30 -7.95 -1.80
N HIS A 216 0.03 -8.27 -2.04
CA HIS A 216 -0.35 -9.48 -2.77
C HIS A 216 -0.13 -9.30 -4.26
N SER A 217 0.17 -10.38 -4.97
CA SER A 217 0.30 -10.36 -6.43
C SER A 217 -1.09 -10.34 -7.09
N MET A 218 -1.21 -9.76 -8.28
CA MET A 218 -2.45 -9.69 -9.07
C MET A 218 -3.58 -8.87 -8.42
N HIS A 219 -3.21 -7.86 -7.64
CA HIS A 219 -4.14 -6.94 -6.96
C HIS A 219 -3.83 -5.48 -7.35
N LYS A 220 -4.84 -4.61 -7.27
CA LYS A 220 -4.69 -3.17 -7.58
C LYS A 220 -4.47 -2.36 -6.32
N TYR A 221 -3.53 -1.42 -6.41
CA TYR A 221 -3.12 -0.58 -5.30
C TYR A 221 -2.99 0.89 -5.68
N GLN A 222 -3.29 1.76 -4.71
CA GLN A 222 -3.14 3.21 -4.78
C GLN A 222 -2.07 3.65 -3.77
N PRO A 223 -0.91 4.17 -4.22
CA PRO A 223 0.03 4.88 -3.36
C PRO A 223 -0.61 6.14 -2.77
N ARG A 224 -0.29 6.45 -1.50
CA ARG A 224 -0.65 7.72 -0.86
C ARG A 224 0.59 8.30 -0.18
N VAL A 225 0.77 9.61 -0.31
CA VAL A 225 1.82 10.36 0.38
C VAL A 225 1.20 11.09 1.55
N HIS A 226 1.84 10.99 2.72
CA HIS A 226 1.40 11.63 3.96
C HIS A 226 2.40 12.68 4.38
N VAL A 227 1.90 13.87 4.70
CA VAL A 227 2.62 14.97 5.33
C VAL A 227 2.08 15.08 6.75
N ILE A 228 2.93 14.81 7.74
CA ILE A 228 2.51 14.67 9.14
C ILE A 228 3.29 15.69 9.95
N ARG A 229 2.59 16.67 10.53
CA ARG A 229 3.16 17.63 11.47
C ARG A 229 3.66 16.88 12.71
N LYS A 230 4.93 17.09 13.09
CA LYS A 230 5.47 16.53 14.33
C LYS A 230 4.93 17.33 15.51
N GLU A 231 4.03 16.72 16.28
CA GLU A 231 3.57 17.24 17.57
C GLU A 231 4.44 16.71 18.71
N CYS A 232 4.38 17.38 19.86
CA CYS A 232 5.29 17.10 20.97
C CYS A 232 4.94 15.76 21.65
N GLY A 233 5.70 14.71 21.38
CA GLY A 233 5.59 13.40 22.03
C GLY A 233 5.29 12.22 21.10
N GLU A 234 4.90 12.45 19.84
CA GLU A 234 4.62 11.36 18.89
C GLU A 234 5.83 11.01 18.01
N GLU A 235 6.27 9.76 18.11
CA GLU A 235 7.24 9.15 17.19
C GLU A 235 6.51 8.16 16.25
N LEU A 236 6.63 8.40 14.95
CA LEU A 236 6.03 7.53 13.94
C LEU A 236 6.79 6.21 13.85
N SER A 237 6.05 5.10 13.86
CA SER A 237 6.61 3.76 13.69
C SER A 237 6.21 3.16 12.34
N PRO A 238 7.14 2.57 11.55
CA PRO A 238 6.84 1.97 10.23
C PRO A 238 5.81 0.83 10.23
N VAL A 239 5.51 0.27 11.40
CA VAL A 239 4.67 -0.91 11.64
C VAL A 239 3.25 -0.53 12.10
N ARG A 240 3.00 0.75 12.43
CA ARG A 240 1.65 1.24 12.75
C ARG A 240 1.05 1.94 11.54
N ALA A 241 -0.28 2.00 11.50
CA ALA A 241 -1.00 2.85 10.56
C ALA A 241 -0.67 4.33 10.81
N ILE A 242 -0.78 5.14 9.76
CA ILE A 242 -0.61 6.60 9.84
C ILE A 242 -1.64 7.19 10.83
N PRO A 243 -1.22 8.05 11.79
CA PRO A 243 -2.15 8.75 12.67
C PRO A 243 -3.18 9.56 11.87
N SER A 244 -4.46 9.29 12.10
CA SER A 244 -5.57 10.02 11.48
C SER A 244 -6.02 11.12 12.45
N GLY A 245 -5.52 12.33 12.23
CA GLY A 245 -5.76 13.49 13.10
C GLY A 245 -5.40 14.80 12.39
N GLU A 246 -5.61 15.92 13.08
CA GLU A 246 -5.53 17.28 12.52
C GLU A 246 -4.14 17.66 11.97
N GLY A 247 -3.07 17.02 12.48
CA GLY A 247 -1.70 17.17 11.98
C GLY A 247 -1.35 16.37 10.71
N THR A 248 -2.22 15.49 10.21
CA THR A 248 -1.93 14.60 9.07
C THR A 248 -2.69 14.99 7.81
N ARG A 249 -1.93 15.31 6.74
CA ARG A 249 -2.47 15.54 5.39
C ARG A 249 -2.10 14.39 4.46
N THR A 250 -3.07 13.87 3.72
CA THR A 250 -2.90 12.70 2.83
C THR A 250 -3.21 13.07 1.39
N PHE A 251 -2.30 12.71 0.48
CA PHE A 251 -2.36 13.03 -0.95
C PHE A 251 -2.29 11.75 -1.78
N SER A 252 -3.22 11.59 -2.72
CA SER A 252 -3.25 10.46 -3.67
C SER A 252 -3.32 10.98 -5.10
N PHE A 253 -2.71 10.25 -6.02
CA PHE A 253 -2.65 10.59 -7.44
C PHE A 253 -3.23 9.45 -8.25
N PRO A 254 -4.40 9.61 -8.91
CA PRO A 254 -5.07 8.52 -9.63
C PRO A 254 -4.20 7.86 -10.72
N GLU A 255 -3.33 8.61 -11.38
CA GLU A 255 -2.41 8.07 -12.39
C GLU A 255 -1.34 7.13 -11.81
N THR A 256 -1.16 7.12 -10.48
CA THR A 256 -0.17 6.26 -9.80
C THR A 256 -0.74 4.90 -9.38
N VAL A 257 -2.02 4.64 -9.62
CA VAL A 257 -2.62 3.30 -9.44
C VAL A 257 -1.87 2.27 -10.30
N PHE A 258 -1.57 1.12 -9.69
CA PHE A 258 -0.92 0.00 -10.38
C PHE A 258 -1.46 -1.37 -9.95
N THR A 259 -1.26 -2.36 -10.82
CA THR A 259 -1.44 -3.77 -10.50
C THR A 259 -0.08 -4.38 -10.11
N THR A 260 -0.03 -5.10 -9.00
CA THR A 260 1.15 -5.89 -8.61
C THR A 260 1.24 -7.18 -9.42
N VAL A 261 2.45 -7.58 -9.79
CA VAL A 261 2.70 -8.85 -10.50
C VAL A 261 4.06 -9.43 -10.07
N THR A 262 4.26 -10.74 -10.19
CA THR A 262 5.60 -11.35 -10.02
C THR A 262 6.42 -11.31 -11.32
N ALA A 263 5.76 -11.25 -12.47
CA ALA A 263 6.33 -11.02 -13.79
C ALA A 263 5.36 -10.20 -14.65
N TYR A 264 5.87 -9.33 -15.53
CA TYR A 264 5.04 -8.47 -16.37
C TYR A 264 4.09 -9.30 -17.26
N GLN A 265 2.83 -8.89 -17.32
CA GLN A 265 1.78 -9.54 -18.12
C GLN A 265 1.63 -8.82 -19.46
N ASN A 266 1.46 -7.50 -19.45
CA ASN A 266 1.36 -6.70 -20.68
C ASN A 266 2.77 -6.38 -21.25
N GLN A 267 3.04 -6.88 -22.46
CA GLN A 267 4.29 -6.62 -23.18
C GLN A 267 4.50 -5.13 -23.53
N GLN A 268 3.45 -4.33 -23.66
CA GLN A 268 3.56 -2.88 -23.84
C GLN A 268 4.16 -2.21 -22.60
N ILE A 269 3.78 -2.64 -21.40
CA ILE A 269 4.40 -2.20 -20.16
C ILE A 269 5.87 -2.60 -20.16
N THR A 270 6.21 -3.87 -20.46
CA THR A 270 7.61 -4.34 -20.51
C THR A 270 8.48 -3.45 -21.42
N ARG A 271 8.01 -3.14 -22.63
CA ARG A 271 8.70 -2.24 -23.57
C ARG A 271 8.87 -0.83 -22.98
N LEU A 272 7.80 -0.23 -22.46
CA LEU A 272 7.87 1.11 -21.85
C LEU A 272 8.78 1.16 -20.62
N LYS A 273 8.86 0.08 -19.82
CA LYS A 273 9.84 -0.06 -18.72
C LYS A 273 11.26 -0.11 -19.28
N ILE A 274 11.53 -0.90 -20.33
CA ILE A 274 12.85 -1.00 -20.97
C ILE A 274 13.30 0.38 -21.52
N ASP A 275 12.43 1.06 -22.26
CA ASP A 275 12.72 2.33 -22.92
C ASP A 275 12.94 3.49 -21.95
N ARG A 276 12.25 3.48 -20.79
CA ARG A 276 12.26 4.62 -19.86
C ARG A 276 13.09 4.39 -18.60
N ASN A 277 13.28 3.15 -18.16
CA ASN A 277 14.12 2.87 -16.99
C ASN A 277 15.60 2.87 -17.37
N PRO A 278 16.46 3.74 -16.79
CA PRO A 278 17.90 3.74 -17.05
C PRO A 278 18.56 2.39 -16.75
N PHE A 279 18.11 1.68 -15.72
CA PHE A 279 18.64 0.38 -15.32
C PHE A 279 18.25 -0.77 -16.27
N ALA A 280 17.35 -0.53 -17.23
CA ALA A 280 16.95 -1.50 -18.25
C ALA A 280 17.58 -1.22 -19.63
N LYS A 281 18.51 -0.25 -19.74
CA LYS A 281 19.12 0.17 -21.01
C LYS A 281 19.69 -0.97 -21.84
N GLY A 282 20.29 -1.99 -21.21
CA GLY A 282 20.89 -3.14 -21.89
C GLY A 282 19.91 -4.03 -22.68
N PHE A 283 18.59 -3.86 -22.51
CA PHE A 283 17.58 -4.60 -23.26
C PHE A 283 17.01 -3.83 -24.47
N ARG A 284 17.43 -2.58 -24.70
CA ARG A 284 16.91 -1.73 -25.78
C ARG A 284 17.40 -2.15 -27.17
N ASP A 285 18.66 -2.56 -27.25
CA ASP A 285 19.35 -2.78 -28.53
C ASP A 285 19.20 -4.22 -29.07
N SER A 286 18.58 -5.13 -28.31
CA SER A 286 18.35 -6.53 -28.69
C SER A 286 17.42 -6.73 -29.91
N GLY A 287 16.84 -5.65 -30.43
CA GLY A 287 15.96 -5.66 -31.61
C GLY A 287 16.59 -5.18 -32.92
N ARG A 288 17.88 -4.77 -32.95
CA ARG A 288 18.50 -4.14 -34.14
C ARG A 288 19.71 -4.89 -34.75
N ASN A 289 19.92 -6.14 -34.36
CA ASN A 289 20.92 -7.04 -34.96
C ASN A 289 20.31 -8.39 -35.37
N ARG A 290 19.46 -8.38 -36.40
CA ARG A 290 19.18 -9.49 -37.31
C ARG A 290 18.81 -8.94 -38.69
#